data_AF-A0AAU7D2E0-F1
#
_entry.id   AF-A0AAU7D2E0-F1
#
_cell.length_a   1.000
_cell.length_b   1.000
_cell.length_c   1.000
_cell.angle_alpha   90.00
_cell.angle_beta   90.00
_cell.angle_gamma   90.00
#
_symmetry.space_group_name_H-M   'P 1'
#
loop_
_entity.id
_entity.type
_entity.pdbx_description
1 polymer ?
#
loop_
_entity_poly.entity_id
_entity_poly.type
_entity_poly.pdbx_seq_one_letter_code
_entity_poly.pdbx_strand_id
1 'polypeptide(L)'
;MRAVLLFFAVVATSSLANAQGRGCSAVLNNINEGAALIEQSATTYWTHRAKFVDLIYGPSSQVVPNAVQVAEHEKSAADVEKQAMPGRVNSLKGLLTAFNAQGCDPSLLLVTFEPAIKHGKRVNFDQFPPESELEEQAGPGPTRMPR
;
A
#
# COMPACT_ATOMS: atom_id res chain seq x y z
N MET A 1 -31.92 -6.77 28.99
CA MET A 1 -31.59 -6.83 27.56
C MET A 1 -30.57 -5.71 27.29
N ARG A 2 -29.32 -6.04 26.97
CA ARG A 2 -28.23 -5.07 26.77
C ARG A 2 -28.16 -4.71 25.29
N ALA A 3 -28.30 -3.43 24.96
CA ALA A 3 -28.19 -2.92 23.61
C ALA A 3 -26.71 -2.91 23.17
N VAL A 4 -26.40 -3.67 22.11
CA VAL A 4 -25.10 -3.66 21.45
C VAL A 4 -25.10 -2.50 20.46
N LEU A 5 -24.41 -1.41 20.82
CA LEU A 5 -24.15 -0.29 19.93
C LEU A 5 -23.01 -0.67 18.97
N LEU A 6 -23.37 -1.04 17.75
CA LEU A 6 -22.46 -1.21 16.62
C LEU A 6 -21.95 0.17 16.19
N PHE A 7 -20.69 0.47 16.54
CA PHE A 7 -19.95 1.58 15.94
C PHE A 7 -19.54 1.19 14.51
N PHE A 8 -20.28 1.67 13.52
CA PHE A 8 -19.80 1.72 12.15
C PHE A 8 -18.74 2.82 12.06
N ALA A 9 -17.46 2.42 12.01
CA ALA A 9 -16.39 3.30 11.59
C ALA A 9 -16.57 3.59 10.10
N VAL A 10 -17.15 4.74 9.78
CA VAL A 10 -17.15 5.30 8.43
C VAL A 10 -15.71 5.58 8.07
N VAL A 11 -15.11 4.72 7.24
CA VAL A 11 -13.84 5.03 6.57
C VAL A 11 -14.15 6.22 5.66
N ALA A 12 -13.73 7.40 6.09
CA ALA A 12 -13.77 8.60 5.27
C ALA A 12 -12.90 8.35 4.04
N THR A 13 -13.54 7.96 2.94
CA THR A 13 -12.91 7.99 1.63
C THR A 13 -12.65 9.46 1.32
N SER A 14 -11.38 9.86 1.34
CA SER A 14 -10.94 11.15 0.81
C SER A 14 -11.23 11.17 -0.68
N SER A 15 -12.47 11.45 -1.04
CA SER A 15 -12.89 11.65 -2.42
C SER A 15 -12.27 12.96 -2.88
N LEU A 16 -11.24 12.84 -3.73
CA LEU A 16 -10.70 13.98 -4.46
C LEU A 16 -11.86 14.63 -5.20
N ALA A 17 -12.19 15.86 -4.80
CA ALA A 17 -13.37 16.57 -5.26
C ALA A 17 -13.39 16.70 -6.79
N ASN A 18 -14.57 16.48 -7.35
CA ASN A 18 -14.88 16.54 -8.77
C ASN A 18 -14.26 17.80 -9.43
N ALA A 19 -13.34 17.61 -10.37
CA ALA A 19 -12.50 18.65 -10.97
C ALA A 19 -13.22 19.52 -12.03
N GLN A 20 -14.54 19.37 -12.19
CA GLN A 20 -15.33 20.10 -13.18
C GLN A 20 -15.44 21.58 -12.77
N GLY A 21 -14.72 22.46 -13.49
CA GLY A 21 -14.84 23.92 -13.38
C GLY A 21 -13.77 24.65 -12.57
N ARG A 22 -12.71 23.98 -12.07
CA ARG A 22 -11.69 24.61 -11.21
C ARG A 22 -10.47 25.20 -11.93
N GLY A 23 -10.40 25.11 -13.26
CA GLY A 23 -9.27 25.59 -14.07
C GLY A 23 -8.02 24.70 -13.99
N CYS A 24 -7.11 24.84 -14.98
CA CYS A 24 -5.98 23.94 -15.16
C CYS A 24 -5.01 23.87 -13.97
N SER A 25 -4.80 24.98 -13.25
CA SER A 25 -3.90 25.01 -12.09
C SER A 25 -4.43 24.17 -10.92
N ALA A 26 -5.74 24.19 -10.67
CA ALA A 26 -6.34 23.38 -9.61
C ALA A 26 -6.28 21.88 -9.93
N VAL A 27 -6.53 21.50 -11.18
CA VAL A 27 -6.40 20.10 -11.62
C VAL A 27 -4.95 19.64 -11.52
N LEU A 28 -3.99 20.48 -11.93
CA LEU A 28 -2.56 20.18 -11.81
C LEU A 28 -2.14 19.97 -10.36
N ASN A 29 -2.59 20.81 -9.43
CA ASN A 29 -2.31 20.63 -8.00
C ASN A 29 -2.87 19.29 -7.49
N ASN A 30 -4.11 18.94 -7.85
CA ASN A 30 -4.69 17.65 -7.48
C ASN A 30 -3.92 16.45 -8.08
N ILE A 31 -3.38 16.59 -9.29
CA ILE A 31 -2.53 15.56 -9.92
C ILE A 31 -1.24 15.38 -9.10
N ASN A 32 -0.58 16.47 -8.75
CA ASN A 32 0.65 16.45 -7.98
C ASN A 32 0.44 15.85 -6.58
N GLU A 33 -0.64 16.25 -5.90
CA GLU A 33 -1.04 15.69 -4.60
C GLU A 33 -1.39 14.21 -4.73
N GLY A 34 -2.14 13.81 -5.76
CA GLY A 34 -2.49 12.42 -6.02
C GLY A 34 -1.27 11.54 -6.29
N ALA A 35 -0.30 12.03 -7.06
CA ALA A 35 0.95 11.34 -7.32
C ALA A 35 1.79 11.19 -6.03
N ALA A 36 1.95 12.26 -5.25
CA ALA A 36 2.68 12.23 -3.99
C ALA A 36 2.05 11.25 -2.98
N LEU A 37 0.72 11.21 -2.92
CA LEU A 37 -0.02 10.31 -2.05
C LEU A 37 0.16 8.84 -2.43
N ILE A 38 0.19 8.52 -3.73
CA ILE A 38 0.49 7.16 -4.20
C ILE A 38 1.92 6.76 -3.81
N GLU A 39 2.90 7.65 -4.00
CA GLU A 39 4.29 7.40 -3.63
C GLU A 39 4.45 7.16 -2.11
N GLN A 40 3.77 7.98 -1.30
CA GLN A 40 3.75 7.81 0.14
C GLN A 40 3.13 6.47 0.54
N SER A 41 1.91 6.16 0.07
CA SER A 41 1.25 4.88 0.36
C SER A 41 2.08 3.68 -0.09
N ALA A 42 2.72 3.76 -1.26
CA ALA A 42 3.56 2.68 -1.75
C ALA A 42 4.81 2.50 -0.89
N THR A 43 5.46 3.59 -0.47
CA THR A 43 6.60 3.55 0.45
C THR A 43 6.21 2.92 1.79
N THR A 44 5.06 3.32 2.35
CA THR A 44 4.51 2.74 3.58
C THR A 44 4.25 1.24 3.42
N TYR A 45 3.60 0.83 2.33
CA TYR A 45 3.38 -0.58 2.01
C TYR A 45 4.68 -1.38 2.01
N TRP A 46 5.69 -0.93 1.27
CA TRP A 46 6.97 -1.64 1.16
C TRP A 46 7.73 -1.67 2.48
N THR A 47 7.57 -0.66 3.32
CA THR A 47 8.15 -0.63 4.66
C THR A 47 7.56 -1.74 5.54
N HIS A 48 6.23 -1.84 5.59
CA HIS A 48 5.55 -2.91 6.32
C HIS A 48 5.89 -4.30 5.77
N ARG A 49 5.91 -4.44 4.44
CA ARG A 49 6.30 -5.67 3.75
C ARG A 49 7.73 -6.10 4.09
N ALA A 50 8.69 -5.16 4.12
CA ALA A 50 10.07 -5.46 4.49
C ALA A 50 10.18 -5.92 5.95
N LYS A 51 9.45 -5.27 6.87
CA LYS A 51 9.41 -5.68 8.28
C LYS A 51 8.79 -7.06 8.47
N PHE A 52 7.69 -7.37 7.77
CA PHE A 52 7.13 -8.72 7.79
C PHE A 52 8.16 -9.76 7.38
N VAL A 53 8.85 -9.53 6.24
CA VAL A 53 9.85 -10.47 5.73
C VAL A 53 10.99 -10.65 6.73
N ASP A 54 11.45 -9.57 7.37
CA ASP A 54 12.51 -9.64 8.38
C ASP A 54 12.07 -10.35 9.67
N LEU A 55 10.84 -10.13 10.13
CA LEU A 55 10.29 -10.78 11.33
C LEU A 55 10.04 -12.27 11.14
N ILE A 56 9.77 -12.71 9.92
CA ILE A 56 9.52 -14.11 9.60
C ILE A 56 10.80 -14.83 9.17
N TYR A 57 11.51 -14.29 8.19
CA TYR A 57 12.62 -14.96 7.49
C TYR A 57 13.99 -14.36 7.80
N GLY A 58 14.02 -13.20 8.48
CA GLY A 58 15.23 -12.44 8.77
C GLY A 58 15.77 -12.65 10.19
N PRO A 59 16.87 -11.94 10.54
CA PRO A 59 17.49 -12.02 11.86
C PRO A 59 16.56 -11.61 13.00
N SER A 60 15.59 -10.71 12.74
CA SER A 60 14.64 -10.26 13.76
C SER A 60 13.76 -11.37 14.33
N SER A 61 13.54 -12.45 13.57
CA SER A 61 12.78 -13.64 14.02
C SER A 61 13.32 -14.28 15.30
N GLN A 62 14.62 -14.16 15.57
CA GLN A 62 15.29 -14.79 16.72
C GLN A 62 15.34 -13.89 17.96
N VAL A 63 15.14 -12.58 17.80
CA VAL A 63 15.37 -11.58 18.85
C VAL A 63 14.10 -10.83 19.25
N VAL A 64 13.10 -10.76 18.37
CA VAL A 64 11.82 -10.11 18.66
C VAL A 64 10.89 -11.11 19.36
N PRO A 65 10.47 -10.84 20.61
CA PRO A 65 9.46 -11.66 21.27
C PRO A 65 8.15 -11.61 20.47
N ASN A 66 7.52 -12.77 20.29
CA ASN A 66 6.29 -12.92 19.50
C ASN A 66 6.42 -12.42 18.04
N ALA A 67 7.59 -12.59 17.41
CA ALA A 67 7.89 -12.12 16.05
C ALA A 67 6.78 -12.43 15.03
N VAL A 68 6.18 -13.64 15.09
CA VAL A 68 5.07 -14.03 14.20
C VAL A 68 3.83 -13.15 14.39
N GLN A 69 3.44 -12.83 15.63
CA GLN A 69 2.29 -11.96 15.89
C GLN A 69 2.56 -10.53 15.44
N VAL A 70 3.80 -10.05 15.61
CA VAL A 70 4.22 -8.73 15.12
C VAL A 70 4.24 -8.71 13.59
N ALA A 71 4.68 -9.79 12.94
CA ALA A 71 4.65 -9.92 11.50
C ALA A 71 3.22 -9.84 10.96
N GLU A 72 2.26 -10.56 11.55
CA GLU A 72 0.85 -10.46 11.14
C GLU A 72 0.28 -9.04 11.29
N HIS A 73 0.71 -8.29 12.30
CA HIS A 73 0.35 -6.88 12.41
C HIS A 73 0.93 -6.04 11.25
N GLU A 74 2.22 -6.24 10.91
CA GLU A 74 2.86 -5.55 9.78
C GLU A 74 2.21 -5.91 8.44
N LYS A 75 1.83 -7.18 8.23
CA LYS A 75 1.06 -7.62 7.07
C LYS A 75 -0.31 -6.97 7.00
N SER A 76 -1.05 -6.92 8.12
CA SER A 76 -2.33 -6.24 8.21
C SER A 76 -2.23 -4.74 7.86
N ALA A 77 -1.19 -4.07 8.34
CA ALA A 77 -0.92 -2.67 8.00
C ALA A 77 -0.58 -2.48 6.51
N ALA A 78 0.21 -3.39 5.92
CA ALA A 78 0.47 -3.39 4.49
C ALA A 78 -0.81 -3.62 3.66
N ASP A 79 -1.68 -4.52 4.10
CA ASP A 79 -2.94 -4.82 3.40
C ASP A 79 -3.87 -3.60 3.33
N VAL A 80 -3.89 -2.75 4.36
CA VAL A 80 -4.64 -1.48 4.32
C VAL A 80 -4.16 -0.59 3.17
N GLU A 81 -2.86 -0.40 3.02
CA GLU A 81 -2.30 0.41 1.92
C GLU A 81 -2.55 -0.24 0.56
N LYS A 82 -2.40 -1.56 0.47
CA LYS A 82 -2.64 -2.32 -0.76
C LYS A 82 -4.09 -2.23 -1.21
N GLN A 83 -5.05 -2.35 -0.30
CA GLN A 83 -6.49 -2.23 -0.61
C GLN A 83 -6.87 -0.82 -1.08
N ALA A 84 -6.24 0.23 -0.53
CA ALA A 84 -6.49 1.60 -0.95
C ALA A 84 -5.87 1.95 -2.32
N MET A 85 -4.81 1.25 -2.71
CA MET A 85 -3.98 1.61 -3.87
C MET A 85 -4.73 1.67 -5.21
N PRO A 86 -5.60 0.70 -5.58
CA PRO A 86 -6.36 0.76 -6.84
C PRO A 86 -7.22 2.02 -6.95
N GLY A 87 -7.87 2.43 -5.85
CA GLY A 87 -8.68 3.64 -5.78
C GLY A 87 -7.83 4.87 -6.08
N ARG A 88 -6.68 5.02 -5.41
CA ARG A 88 -5.76 6.15 -5.61
C ARG A 88 -5.25 6.24 -7.05
N VAL A 89 -4.81 5.11 -7.63
CA VAL A 89 -4.35 5.05 -9.02
C VAL A 89 -5.45 5.42 -10.00
N ASN A 90 -6.68 4.95 -9.77
CA ASN A 90 -7.83 5.28 -10.62
C ASN A 90 -8.22 6.77 -10.50
N SER A 91 -8.18 7.34 -9.30
CA SER A 91 -8.39 8.78 -9.10
C SER A 91 -7.36 9.62 -9.85
N LEU A 92 -6.08 9.28 -9.78
CA LEU A 92 -5.03 9.99 -10.51
C LEU A 92 -5.23 9.91 -12.03
N LYS A 93 -5.57 8.73 -12.56
CA LYS A 93 -5.93 8.59 -13.98
C LYS A 93 -7.14 9.45 -14.37
N GLY A 94 -8.17 9.50 -13.51
CA GLY A 94 -9.33 10.35 -13.71
C GLY A 94 -8.96 11.84 -13.79
N LEU A 95 -8.05 12.29 -12.92
CA LEU A 95 -7.53 13.65 -12.93
C LEU A 95 -6.73 13.96 -14.21
N LEU A 96 -5.89 13.03 -14.68
CA LEU A 96 -5.17 13.18 -15.94
C LEU A 96 -6.15 13.28 -17.13
N THR A 97 -7.20 12.46 -17.15
CA THR A 97 -8.26 12.56 -18.17
C THR A 97 -8.97 13.91 -18.11
N ALA A 98 -9.30 14.40 -16.91
CA ALA A 98 -9.94 15.69 -16.73
C ALA A 98 -9.03 16.86 -17.15
N PHE A 99 -7.73 16.78 -16.86
CA PHE A 99 -6.72 17.75 -17.27
C PHE A 99 -6.67 17.87 -18.80
N ASN A 100 -6.62 16.74 -19.50
CA ASN A 100 -6.64 16.70 -20.97
C ASN A 100 -7.97 17.22 -21.54
N ALA A 101 -9.11 16.85 -20.94
CA ALA A 101 -10.43 17.30 -21.38
C ALA A 101 -10.65 18.81 -21.21
N GLN A 102 -9.93 19.46 -20.29
CA GLN A 102 -9.95 20.91 -20.10
C GLN A 102 -9.03 21.67 -21.07
N GLY A 103 -8.31 20.96 -21.96
CA GLY A 103 -7.38 21.58 -22.90
C GLY A 103 -6.15 22.19 -22.22
N CYS A 104 -5.79 21.69 -21.04
CA CYS A 104 -4.61 22.16 -20.32
C CYS A 104 -3.33 21.74 -21.04
N ASP A 105 -2.30 22.59 -21.01
CA ASP A 105 -1.01 22.30 -21.64
C ASP A 105 -0.34 21.07 -20.98
N PRO A 106 -0.14 19.96 -21.72
CA PRO A 106 0.53 18.77 -21.20
C PRO A 106 1.96 19.01 -20.72
N SER A 107 2.63 20.07 -21.18
CA SER A 107 3.97 20.44 -20.72
C SER A 107 4.03 20.78 -19.23
N LEU A 108 2.87 21.11 -18.63
CA LEU A 108 2.74 21.41 -17.20
C LEU A 108 2.70 20.15 -16.32
N LEU A 109 2.48 18.97 -16.91
CA LEU A 109 2.49 17.73 -16.14
C LEU A 109 3.92 17.37 -15.74
N LEU A 110 4.15 17.22 -14.44
CA LEU A 110 5.43 16.74 -13.92
C LEU A 110 5.71 15.33 -14.41
N VAL A 111 6.99 14.99 -14.64
CA VAL A 111 7.42 13.63 -15.03
C VAL A 111 7.14 12.57 -13.93
N THR A 112 6.61 12.99 -12.78
CA THR A 112 6.47 12.17 -11.56
C THR A 112 5.18 11.35 -11.50
N PHE A 113 4.15 11.63 -12.31
CA PHE A 113 2.88 10.86 -12.23
C PHE A 113 2.99 9.44 -12.82
N GLU A 114 3.80 9.22 -13.87
CA GLU A 114 4.01 7.88 -14.43
C GLU A 114 4.75 6.95 -13.46
N PRO A 115 5.87 7.38 -12.82
CA PRO A 115 6.47 6.65 -11.70
C PRO A 115 5.45 6.29 -10.64
N ALA A 116 4.61 7.23 -10.19
CA ALA A 116 3.60 6.99 -9.17
C ALA A 116 2.59 5.91 -9.59
N ILE A 117 2.04 5.99 -10.81
CA ILE A 117 1.12 4.96 -11.32
C ILE A 117 1.80 3.59 -11.38
N LYS A 118 3.06 3.53 -11.82
CA LYS A 118 3.83 2.28 -11.88
C LYS A 118 4.09 1.73 -10.48
N HIS A 119 4.44 2.59 -9.53
CA HIS A 119 4.72 2.20 -8.16
C HIS A 119 3.46 1.66 -7.46
N GLY A 120 2.34 2.37 -7.58
CA GLY A 120 1.05 1.90 -7.06
C GLY A 120 0.57 0.59 -7.71
N LYS A 121 0.79 0.40 -9.00
CA LYS A 121 0.50 -0.90 -9.66
C LYS A 121 1.32 -2.04 -9.06
N ARG A 122 2.62 -1.83 -8.77
CA ARG A 122 3.48 -2.86 -8.17
C ARG A 122 2.94 -3.34 -6.83
N VAL A 123 2.48 -2.42 -5.98
CA VAL A 123 1.83 -2.75 -4.71
C VAL A 123 0.59 -3.63 -4.91
N ASN A 124 -0.24 -3.30 -5.90
CA ASN A 124 -1.45 -4.08 -6.18
C ASN A 124 -1.18 -5.52 -6.62
N PHE A 125 -0.05 -5.77 -7.31
CA PHE A 125 0.32 -7.09 -7.81
C PHE A 125 1.25 -7.87 -6.86
N ASP A 126 1.80 -7.25 -5.82
CA ASP A 126 2.63 -7.96 -4.84
C ASP A 126 1.78 -8.95 -4.03
N GLN A 127 2.38 -10.05 -3.59
CA GLN A 127 1.77 -11.01 -2.69
C GLN A 127 2.73 -11.31 -1.56
N PHE A 128 2.19 -11.40 -0.34
CA PHE A 128 2.96 -11.92 0.77
C PHE A 128 3.23 -13.41 0.53
N PRO A 129 4.38 -13.95 0.99
CA PRO A 129 4.63 -15.38 0.98
C PRO A 129 3.47 -16.16 1.60
N PRO A 130 3.10 -17.33 1.06
CA PRO A 130 1.99 -18.12 1.57
C PRO A 130 2.27 -18.60 3.01
N GLU A 131 1.24 -18.59 3.86
CA GLU A 131 1.34 -18.95 5.28
C GLU A 131 1.77 -20.41 5.51
N SER A 132 1.56 -21.30 4.52
CA SER A 132 1.95 -22.72 4.60
C SER A 132 3.46 -22.93 4.76
N GLU A 133 4.29 -21.96 4.41
CA GLU A 133 5.75 -22.03 4.61
C GLU A 133 6.18 -21.64 6.03
N LEU A 134 5.27 -21.09 6.85
CA LEU A 134 5.55 -20.64 8.22
C LEU A 134 5.48 -21.79 9.24
N GLU A 135 4.68 -22.83 8.95
CA GLU A 135 4.50 -23.97 9.85
C GLU A 135 5.57 -25.07 9.67
N GLU A 136 6.30 -25.09 8.54
CA GLU A 136 7.23 -26.17 8.18
C GLU A 136 8.72 -25.87 8.49
N GLN A 137 9.00 -25.10 9.53
CA GLN A 137 10.39 -24.84 10.00
C GLN A 137 10.70 -25.36 11.40
N ALA A 138 9.98 -26.39 11.85
CA ALA A 138 10.30 -27.16 13.05
C ALA A 138 10.56 -28.65 12.74
N GLY A 139 11.36 -28.93 11.71
CA GLY A 139 11.93 -30.26 11.50
C GLY A 139 13.18 -30.48 12.37
N PRO A 140 13.40 -31.66 12.96
CA PRO A 140 14.64 -31.94 13.67
C PRO A 140 15.82 -31.81 12.69
N GLY A 141 16.78 -30.96 13.02
CA GLY A 141 18.00 -30.81 12.23
C GLY A 141 18.70 -32.16 12.01
N PRO A 142 19.50 -32.29 10.94
CA PRO A 142 20.08 -33.57 10.54
C PRO A 142 20.90 -34.18 11.68
N THR A 143 20.66 -35.47 11.93
CA THR A 143 21.33 -36.28 12.95
C THR A 143 22.84 -36.18 12.78
N ARG A 144 23.55 -35.67 13.80
CA ARG A 144 25.02 -35.72 13.80
C ARG A 144 25.45 -37.18 13.81
N MET A 145 26.23 -37.60 12.82
CA MET A 145 26.80 -38.95 12.82
C MET A 145 27.79 -39.13 13.98
N PRO A 146 27.85 -40.32 14.62
CA PRO A 146 28.86 -40.64 15.62
C PRO A 146 30.26 -40.61 15.01
N ARG A 147 31.23 -40.15 15.81
CA ARG A 147 32.67 -40.21 15.49
C ARG A 147 33.22 -41.61 15.69
#